data_AF-W1YSS8-F1
#
_entry.id   AF-W1YSS8-F1
#
_cell.length_a   1.000
_cell.length_b   1.000
_cell.length_c   1.000
_cell.angle_alpha   90.00
_cell.angle_beta   90.00
_cell.angle_gamma   90.00
#
_symmetry.space_group_name_H-M   'P 1'
#
loop_
_entity.id
_entity.type
_entity.pdbx_description
1 polymer ?
#
loop_
_entity_poly.entity_id
_entity_poly.type
_entity_poly.pdbx_seq_one_letter_code
_entity_poly.pdbx_strand_id
1 'polypeptide(L)'
;DAILMVEGGAEEVPEDIILEVIMAAHEEIKKIVAFQEDMTAKVGKEKRVFECKDVPAEISDAVRAYGHDKLDAAVRCADKQQTH
;
A
#
# COMPACT_ATOMS: atom_id res chain seq x y z
N ASP A 1 4.31 -2.54 -12.25
CA ASP A 1 4.45 -2.90 -10.83
C ASP A 1 5.17 -1.84 -10.02
N ALA A 2 4.70 -1.64 -8.80
CA ALA A 2 5.32 -0.77 -7.81
C ALA A 2 6.12 -1.60 -6.80
N ILE A 3 7.09 -0.97 -6.15
CA ILE A 3 7.79 -1.56 -5.01
C ILE A 3 6.95 -1.31 -3.76
N LEU A 4 6.68 -2.37 -3.00
CA LEU A 4 5.83 -2.30 -1.81
C LEU A 4 6.63 -2.07 -0.52
N MET A 5 7.81 -2.67 -0.41
CA MET A 5 8.66 -2.62 0.78
C MET A 5 10.13 -2.75 0.38
N VAL A 6 11.01 -2.05 1.09
CA VAL A 6 12.46 -2.19 0.98
C VAL A 6 13.02 -2.32 2.39
N GLU A 7 13.92 -3.27 2.59
CA GLU A 7 14.69 -3.43 3.82
C GLU A 7 16.10 -3.86 3.46
N GLY A 8 17.10 -3.28 4.12
CA GLY A 8 18.50 -3.55 3.86
C GLY A 8 19.42 -2.61 4.63
N GLY A 9 20.71 -2.91 4.63
CA GLY A 9 21.76 -2.07 5.20
C GLY A 9 22.91 -1.88 4.21
N ALA A 10 23.65 -0.79 4.36
CA ALA A 10 24.81 -0.48 3.53
C ALA A 10 25.88 0.27 4.35
N GLU A 11 27.13 0.16 3.94
CA GLU A 11 28.28 0.81 4.59
C GLU A 11 28.56 2.16 3.92
N GLU A 12 27.90 3.22 4.38
CA GLU A 12 28.12 4.63 3.95
C GLU A 12 28.20 4.82 2.42
N VAL A 13 27.25 4.24 1.69
CA VAL A 13 27.17 4.40 0.24
C VAL A 13 26.29 5.60 -0.14
N PRO A 14 26.55 6.25 -1.29
CA PRO A 14 25.68 7.28 -1.85
C PRO A 14 24.23 6.83 -2.08
N GLU A 15 23.26 7.74 -1.94
CA GLU A 15 21.83 7.43 -2.10
C GLU A 15 21.45 7.04 -3.53
N ASP A 16 22.14 7.56 -4.55
CA ASP A 16 21.92 7.20 -5.95
C ASP A 16 22.25 5.72 -6.20
N ILE A 17 23.33 5.20 -5.62
CA ILE A 17 23.68 3.78 -5.68
C ILE A 17 22.61 2.91 -5.02
N ILE A 18 22.07 3.31 -3.86
CA ILE A 18 20.97 2.58 -3.22
C ILE A 18 19.76 2.51 -4.15
N LEU A 19 19.39 3.64 -4.77
CA LEU A 19 18.26 3.70 -5.70
C LEU A 19 18.48 2.80 -6.91
N GLU A 20 19.67 2.82 -7.51
CA GLU A 20 20.03 1.97 -8.65
C GLU A 20 19.89 0.48 -8.30
N VAL A 21 20.37 0.07 -7.13
CA VAL A 21 20.27 -1.32 -6.65
C VAL A 21 18.82 -1.74 -6.45
N ILE A 22 17.99 -0.87 -5.84
CA ILE A 22 16.56 -1.15 -5.65
C ILE A 22 15.85 -1.31 -7.00
N MET A 23 16.15 -0.45 -7.98
CA MET A 23 15.57 -0.54 -9.32
C MET A 23 16.02 -1.81 -10.06
N ALA A 24 17.31 -2.16 -9.98
CA ALA A 24 17.83 -3.39 -10.58
C ALA A 24 17.19 -4.64 -9.94
N ALA A 25 17.03 -4.67 -8.62
CA ALA A 25 16.35 -5.74 -7.92
C ALA A 25 14.87 -5.86 -8.34
N HIS A 26 14.18 -4.74 -8.54
CA HIS A 26 12.79 -4.72 -9.03
C HIS A 26 12.65 -5.37 -10.41
N GLU A 27 13.60 -5.14 -11.33
CA GLU A 27 13.59 -5.79 -12.65
C GLU A 27 13.77 -7.32 -12.56
N GLU A 28 14.61 -7.81 -11.64
CA GLU A 28 14.74 -9.25 -11.41
C GLU A 28 13.49 -9.85 -10.75
N ILE A 29 12.89 -9.13 -9.79
CA ILE A 29 11.64 -9.55 -9.14
C ILE A 29 10.51 -9.68 -10.17
N LYS A 30 10.42 -8.79 -11.16
CA LYS A 30 9.42 -8.90 -12.24
C LYS A 30 9.51 -10.22 -13.00
N LYS A 31 10.72 -10.76 -13.21
CA LYS A 31 10.87 -12.08 -13.85
C LYS A 31 10.28 -13.19 -12.98
N ILE A 32 10.46 -13.11 -11.66
CA ILE A 32 9.87 -14.03 -10.70
C ILE A 32 8.34 -13.90 -10.68
N VAL A 33 7.81 -12.68 -10.73
CA VAL A 33 6.36 -12.42 -10.83
C VAL A 33 5.80 -13.02 -12.11
N ALA A 34 6.41 -12.78 -13.27
CA ALA A 34 5.97 -13.35 -14.54
C ALA A 34 5.96 -14.89 -14.51
N PHE A 35 6.95 -15.50 -13.85
CA PHE A 35 6.96 -16.94 -13.61
C PHE A 35 5.79 -17.40 -12.72
N GLN A 36 5.50 -16.69 -11.63
CA GLN A 36 4.37 -16.99 -10.75
C GLN A 36 3.02 -16.85 -11.48
N GLU A 37 2.88 -15.84 -12.35
CA GLU A 37 1.70 -15.63 -13.18
C GLU A 37 1.50 -16.77 -14.19
N ASP A 38 2.56 -17.19 -14.89
CA ASP A 38 2.53 -18.36 -15.78
C ASP A 38 2.15 -19.64 -15.03
N MET A 39 2.71 -19.86 -13.85
CA MET A 39 2.35 -20.99 -12.99
C MET A 39 0.88 -20.92 -12.54
N THR A 40 0.40 -19.74 -12.19
CA THR A 40 -1.01 -19.51 -11.83
C THR A 40 -1.93 -19.79 -13.01
N ALA A 41 -1.54 -19.43 -14.23
CA ALA A 41 -2.31 -19.73 -15.43
C ALA A 41 -2.35 -21.24 -15.74
N LYS A 42 -1.25 -21.96 -15.50
CA LYS A 42 -1.15 -23.40 -15.80
C LYS A 42 -1.81 -24.30 -14.76
N VAL A 43 -1.62 -24.00 -13.48
CA VAL A 43 -2.01 -24.88 -12.36
C VAL A 43 -2.62 -24.15 -11.18
N GLY A 44 -2.94 -22.86 -11.32
CA GLY A 44 -3.55 -22.07 -10.26
C GLY A 44 -4.97 -22.52 -9.95
N LYS A 45 -5.38 -22.30 -8.69
CA LYS A 45 -6.76 -22.49 -8.25
C LYS A 45 -7.59 -21.26 -8.60
N GLU A 46 -8.89 -21.43 -8.82
CA GLU A 46 -9.79 -20.30 -9.00
C GLU A 46 -9.74 -19.34 -7.81
N LYS A 47 -9.66 -18.04 -8.10
CA LYS A 47 -9.72 -17.00 -7.07
C LYS A 47 -11.11 -17.05 -6.42
N ARG A 48 -11.14 -16.92 -5.09
CA ARG A 48 -12.41 -16.81 -4.36
C ARG A 48 -13.15 -15.55 -4.78
N VAL A 49 -14.45 -15.67 -5.01
CA VAL A 49 -15.32 -14.51 -5.18
C VAL A 49 -15.38 -13.77 -3.85
N PHE A 50 -14.99 -12.50 -3.87
CA PHE A 50 -15.11 -11.59 -2.74
C PHE A 50 -16.16 -10.54 -3.07
N GLU A 51 -17.28 -10.57 -2.36
CA GLU A 51 -18.32 -9.56 -2.49
C GLU A 51 -17.91 -8.31 -1.71
N CYS A 52 -17.55 -7.24 -2.43
CA CYS A 52 -17.30 -5.94 -1.82
C CYS A 52 -18.62 -5.38 -1.29
N LYS A 53 -18.64 -5.00 -0.02
CA LYS A 53 -19.78 -4.31 0.58
C LYS A 53 -19.57 -2.81 0.44
N ASP A 54 -20.29 -2.21 -0.49
CA ASP A 54 -20.27 -0.76 -0.64
C ASP A 54 -21.10 -0.10 0.47
N VAL A 55 -20.59 1.03 0.97
CA VAL A 55 -21.31 1.85 1.96
C VAL A 55 -22.32 2.72 1.19
N PRO A 56 -23.60 2.76 1.59
CA PRO A 56 -24.57 3.67 0.99
C PRO A 56 -24.09 5.12 1.02
N ALA A 57 -24.19 5.81 -0.11
CA ALA A 57 -23.69 7.17 -0.26
C ALA A 57 -24.28 8.12 0.80
N GLU A 58 -25.58 7.99 1.09
CA GLU A 58 -26.27 8.76 2.13
C GLU A 58 -25.62 8.63 3.52
N ILE A 59 -25.15 7.43 3.89
CA ILE A 59 -24.49 7.20 5.17
C ILE A 59 -23.09 7.82 5.14
N SER A 60 -22.36 7.63 4.04
CA SER A 60 -21.02 8.22 3.88
C SER A 60 -21.06 9.75 3.97
N ASP A 61 -22.03 10.36 3.29
CA ASP A 61 -22.22 11.81 3.25
C ASP A 61 -22.66 12.35 4.61
N ALA A 62 -23.58 11.68 5.30
CA ALA A 62 -24.02 12.07 6.64
C ALA A 62 -22.87 12.01 7.66
N VAL A 63 -22.06 10.94 7.65
CA VAL A 63 -20.90 10.79 8.54
C VAL A 63 -19.84 11.85 8.20
N ARG A 64 -19.59 12.11 6.91
CA ARG A 64 -18.66 13.14 6.47
C ARG A 64 -19.11 14.52 6.94
N ALA A 65 -20.36 14.90 6.71
CA ALA A 65 -20.90 16.19 7.13
C ALA A 65 -20.84 16.38 8.65
N TYR A 66 -21.07 15.31 9.42
CA TYR A 66 -21.03 15.36 10.88
C TYR A 66 -19.61 15.44 11.46
N GLY A 67 -18.67 14.68 10.88
CA GLY A 67 -17.40 14.36 11.52
C GLY A 67 -16.17 15.00 10.88
N HIS A 68 -16.23 15.44 9.62
CA HIS A 68 -15.05 15.84 8.85
C HIS A 68 -14.23 16.92 9.56
N ASP A 69 -14.84 18.07 9.88
CA ASP A 69 -14.09 19.20 10.45
C ASP A 69 -13.59 18.93 11.88
N LYS A 70 -14.31 18.09 12.64
CA LYS A 70 -13.89 17.65 13.98
C LYS A 70 -12.66 16.75 13.90
N LEU A 71 -12.65 15.80 12.96
CA LEU A 71 -11.52 14.91 12.73
C LEU A 71 -10.32 15.69 12.17
N ASP A 72 -10.56 16.59 11.22
CA ASP A 72 -9.55 17.42 10.58
C ASP A 72 -8.85 18.36 11.59
N ALA A 73 -9.58 18.91 12.55
CA ALA A 73 -8.99 19.64 13.66
C ALA A 73 -8.21 18.73 14.62
N ALA A 74 -8.76 17.55 14.97
CA ALA A 74 -8.11 16.62 15.88
C ALA A 74 -6.76 16.12 15.35
N VAL A 75 -6.67 15.69 14.09
CA VAL A 75 -5.41 15.16 13.52
C VAL A 75 -4.28 16.19 13.42
N ARG A 76 -4.59 17.49 13.58
CA ARG A 76 -3.61 18.58 13.60
C ARG A 76 -3.26 19.07 15.01
N CYS A 77 -3.88 18.51 16.06
CA CYS A 77 -3.47 18.80 17.42
C CYS A 77 -2.17 18.04 17.73
N ALA A 78 -1.17 18.74 18.27
CA ALA A 78 0.16 18.20 18.53
C ALA A 78 0.22 17.25 19.73
N ASP A 79 -0.78 17.32 20.63
CA ASP A 79 -0.85 16.47 21.81
C ASP A 79 -1.58 15.16 21.50
N LYS A 80 -0.83 14.07 21.51
CA LYS A 80 -1.33 12.71 21.27
C LYS A 80 -2.41 12.29 22.27
N GLN A 81 -2.38 12.75 23.52
CA GLN A 81 -3.41 12.39 24.51
C GLN A 81 -4.75 13.10 24.27
N GLN A 82 -4.75 14.22 23.56
CA GLN A 82 -5.95 14.99 23.26
C GLN A 82 -6.65 14.55 21.97
N THR A 83 -5.99 13.69 21.17
CA THR A 83 -6.44 13.27 19.83
C THR A 83 -6.96 11.84 19.76
N HIS A 84 -6.68 11.02 20.78
CA HIS A 84 -7.16 9.64 20.94
C HIS A 84 -8.33 9.55 21.91
#